data_AF-W9GYR1-F1
#
_entry.id   AF-W9GYR1-F1
#
_cell.length_a   1.000
_cell.length_b   1.000
_cell.length_c   1.000
_cell.angle_alpha   90.00
_cell.angle_beta   90.00
_cell.angle_gamma   90.00
#
_symmetry.space_group_name_H-M   'P 1'
#
loop_
_entity.id
_entity.type
_entity.pdbx_description
1 polymer ?
#
loop_
_entity_poly.entity_id
_entity_poly.type
_entity_poly.pdbx_seq_one_letter_code
_entity_poly.pdbx_strand_id
1 'polypeptide(L)' 'MKHSTALRHSSTTGSLGQTILNSAAGAWLALLEHRRIRRDYRYLMDADDTLLRDIGVTRDDIRKASMGTAPSGAHR' A
#
# COMPACT_ATOMS: atom_id res chain seq x y z
N MET A 1 -34.34 44.89 -16.52
CA MET A 1 -34.59 43.48 -16.14
C MET A 1 -33.37 43.00 -15.36
N LYS A 2 -33.49 42.80 -14.05
CA LYS A 2 -32.37 42.46 -13.15
C LYS A 2 -32.30 40.93 -13.02
N HIS A 3 -31.34 40.29 -13.66
CA HIS A 3 -31.06 38.86 -13.44
C HIS A 3 -30.30 38.72 -12.12
N SER A 4 -31.01 38.33 -11.06
CA SER A 4 -30.37 37.91 -9.82
C SER A 4 -30.05 36.43 -9.93
N THR A 5 -28.85 36.12 -10.40
CA THR A 5 -28.26 34.78 -10.31
C THR A 5 -27.96 34.51 -8.84
N ALA A 6 -28.87 33.79 -8.18
CA ALA A 6 -28.63 33.22 -6.87
C ALA A 6 -27.50 32.19 -6.99
N LEU A 7 -26.27 32.61 -6.68
CA LEU A 7 -25.14 31.72 -6.46
C LEU A 7 -25.46 30.84 -5.25
N ARG A 8 -25.98 29.63 -5.52
CA ARG A 8 -26.06 28.55 -4.53
C ARG A 8 -24.61 28.17 -4.17
N HIS A 9 -24.11 28.72 -3.08
CA HIS A 9 -22.88 28.24 -2.46
C HIS A 9 -23.13 26.82 -1.95
N SER A 10 -22.56 25.86 -2.68
CA SER A 10 -22.50 24.44 -2.30
C SER A 10 -21.82 24.31 -0.94
N SER A 11 -22.50 23.61 -0.03
CA SER A 11 -22.11 23.34 1.34
C SER A 11 -20.70 22.75 1.45
N THR A 12 -19.72 23.60 1.71
CA THR A 12 -18.29 23.25 1.84
C THR A 12 -17.97 22.45 3.11
N THR A 13 -18.93 22.36 4.04
CA THR A 13 -18.75 21.68 5.33
C THR A 13 -18.74 20.15 5.21
N GLY A 14 -19.33 19.58 4.16
CA GLY A 14 -19.35 18.13 3.94
C GLY A 14 -18.08 17.56 3.30
N SER A 15 -17.27 18.39 2.64
CA SER A 15 -16.11 17.92 1.86
C SER A 15 -14.89 17.63 2.74
N LEU A 16 -14.62 18.44 3.77
CA LEU A 16 -13.47 18.26 4.65
C LEU A 16 -13.54 16.95 5.45
N GLY A 17 -14.71 16.62 5.99
CA GLY A 17 -14.93 15.34 6.68
C GLY A 17 -14.70 14.15 5.75
N GLN A 18 -15.21 14.22 4.52
CA GLN A 18 -15.00 13.18 3.52
C GLN A 18 -13.52 13.02 3.12
N THR A 19 -12.78 14.13 2.98
CA THR A 19 -11.34 14.11 2.69
C THR A 19 -10.54 13.45 3.82
N ILE A 20 -10.86 13.75 5.08
CA ILE A 20 -10.20 13.14 6.26
C ILE A 20 -10.49 11.64 6.35
N LEU A 21 -11.74 11.23 6.10
CA LEU A 21 -12.09 9.81 6.10
C LEU A 21 -11.37 9.05 4.99
N ASN A 22 -11.27 9.61 3.79
CA ASN A 22 -10.57 8.99 2.67
C ASN A 22 -9.05 8.86 2.93
N SER A 23 -8.42 9.88 3.52
CA SER A 23 -7.00 9.82 3.85
C SER A 23 -6.71 8.84 5.00
N ALA A 24 -7.57 8.81 6.02
CA ALA A 24 -7.49 7.84 7.10
C ALA A 24 -7.67 6.39 6.60
N ALA A 25 -8.60 6.16 5.67
CA ALA A 25 -8.78 4.86 5.03
C ALA A 25 -7.53 4.42 4.26
N GLY A 26 -6.92 5.33 3.49
CA GLY A 26 -5.66 5.06 2.78
C GLY A 26 -4.51 4.72 3.74
N ALA A 27 -4.36 5.48 4.82
CA ALA A 27 -3.34 5.23 5.84
C ALA A 27 -3.55 3.88 6.56
N TRP A 28 -4.80 3.54 6.86
CA TRP A 28 -5.15 2.25 7.48
C TRP A 28 -4.81 1.07 6.58
N LEU A 29 -5.16 1.15 5.29
CA LEU A 29 -4.81 0.11 4.31
C LEU A 29 -3.30 -0.04 4.18
N ALA A 30 -2.55 1.08 4.14
CA ALA A 30 -1.08 1.04 4.11
C ALA A 30 -0.48 0.39 5.36
N LEU A 31 -1.06 0.64 6.54
CA LEU A 31 -0.64 0.01 7.80
C LEU A 31 -0.89 -1.50 7.79
N LEU A 32 -2.07 -1.93 7.31
CA LEU A 32 -2.40 -3.35 7.18
C LEU A 32 -1.46 -4.06 6.20
N GLU A 33 -1.18 -3.43 5.06
CA GLU A 33 -0.24 -3.96 4.07
C GLU A 33 1.17 -4.10 4.66
N HIS A 34 1.64 -3.08 5.38
CA HIS A 34 2.95 -3.13 6.04
C HIS A 34 3.03 -4.22 7.11
N ARG A 35 1.93 -4.50 7.83
CA ARG A 35 1.86 -5.64 8.76
C ARG A 35 1.91 -6.97 8.02
N ARG A 36 1.21 -7.10 6.89
CA ARG A 36 1.22 -8.29 6.04
C ARG A 36 2.62 -8.60 5.53
N ILE A 37 3.29 -7.60 4.93
CA ILE A 37 4.66 -7.73 4.41
C ILE A 37 5.62 -8.20 5.51
N ARG A 38 5.54 -7.63 6.72
CA ARG A 38 6.41 -8.05 7.83
C ARG A 38 6.16 -9.48 8.30
N ARG A 39 4.90 -9.91 8.34
CA ARG A 39 4.54 -11.28 8.70
C ARG A 39 5.08 -12.26 7.66
N ASP A 40 4.83 -11.98 6.39
CA ASP A 40 5.21 -12.87 5.29
C ASP A 40 6.75 -12.90 5.13
N TYR A 41 7.44 -11.78 5.36
CA TYR A 41 8.90 -11.72 5.45
C TYR A 41 9.45 -12.68 6.50
N ARG A 42 8.92 -12.64 7.74
CA ARG A 42 9.36 -13.56 8.81
C ARG A 42 9.12 -15.01 8.42
N TYR A 43 7.93 -15.32 7.89
CA TYR A 43 7.60 -16.67 7.45
C TYR A 43 8.58 -17.20 6.38
N LEU A 44 8.94 -16.38 5.39
CA LEU A 44 9.87 -16.76 4.34
C LEU A 44 11.32 -16.85 4.82
N MET A 45 11.73 -16.02 5.79
CA MET A 45 13.08 -16.07 6.36
C MET A 45 13.29 -17.28 7.29
N ASP A 46 12.20 -17.80 7.87
CA ASP A 46 12.18 -19.02 8.68
C ASP A 46 12.05 -20.29 7.81
N ALA A 47 11.71 -20.16 6.52
CA ALA A 47 11.62 -21.29 5.59
C ALA A 47 13.01 -21.87 5.27
N ASP A 48 13.05 -23.17 4.98
CA ASP A 48 14.28 -23.85 4.59
C ASP A 48 14.79 -23.37 3.22
N ASP A 49 16.12 -23.30 3.07
CA ASP A 49 16.77 -22.81 1.86
C ASP A 49 16.49 -23.70 0.64
N THR A 50 16.19 -24.98 0.87
CA THR A 50 15.77 -25.92 -0.17
C THR A 50 14.43 -25.50 -0.79
N LEU A 51 13.45 -25.16 0.06
CA LEU A 51 12.13 -24.70 -0.38
C LEU A 51 12.22 -23.36 -1.11
N LEU A 52 13.09 -22.45 -0.66
CA LEU A 52 13.33 -21.17 -1.34
C LEU A 52 13.96 -21.36 -2.72
N ARG A 53 14.90 -22.31 -2.85
CA ARG A 53 15.52 -22.66 -4.15
C ARG A 53 14.53 -23.29 -5.12
N ASP A 54 13.63 -24.14 -4.65
CA ASP A 54 12.64 -24.81 -5.52
C ASP A 54 11.70 -23.80 -6.20
N ILE A 55 11.35 -22.71 -5.51
CA ILE A 55 10.57 -21.60 -6.10
C ILE A 55 11.43 -20.56 -6.83
N GLY A 56 12.75 -20.77 -6.90
CA GLY A 56 13.69 -19.89 -7.60
C GLY A 56 13.92 -18.53 -6.92
N VAL A 57 13.76 -18.46 -5.59
CA VAL A 57 13.88 -17.20 -4.83
C VAL A 57 15.06 -17.29 -3.87
N THR A 58 15.82 -16.20 -3.74
CA THR A 58 16.89 -16.11 -2.73
C THR A 58 16.45 -15.28 -1.52
N ARG A 59 17.15 -15.45 -0.38
CA ARG A 59 16.95 -14.58 0.80
C ARG A 59 17.18 -13.10 0.49
N ASP A 60 18.03 -12.78 -0.47
CA ASP A 60 18.30 -11.39 -0.87
C ASP A 60 17.10 -10.80 -1.64
N ASP A 61 16.43 -11.60 -2.47
CA ASP A 61 15.21 -11.19 -3.18
C ASP A 61 14.06 -10.91 -2.19
N ILE A 62 13.91 -11.75 -1.17
CA ILE A 62 12.93 -11.54 -0.08
C ILE A 62 13.23 -10.24 0.66
N ARG A 63 14.51 -9.96 0.95
CA ARG A 63 14.93 -8.71 1.60
C ARG A 63 14.61 -7.50 0.73
N LYS A 64 14.95 -7.53 -0.57
CA LYS A 64 14.64 -6.44 -1.52
C LYS A 64 13.14 -6.18 -1.63
N ALA A 65 12.34 -7.24 -1.78
CA ALA A 65 10.89 -7.14 -1.85
C ALA A 65 10.28 -6.51 -0.59
N SER A 66 10.78 -6.86 0.61
CA SER A 66 10.31 -6.26 1.87
C SER A 66 10.59 -4.77 2.01
N MET A 67 11.62 -4.26 1.32
CA MET A 67 11.99 -2.84 1.31
C MET A 67 11.27 -2.06 0.20
N GLY A 68 10.37 -2.69 -0.56
CA GLY A 68 9.72 -2.07 -1.72
C GLY A 68 10.67 -1.85 -2.91
N THR A 69 11.87 -2.43 -2.86
CA THR A 69 12.79 -2.45 -4.00
C THR A 69 12.43 -3.65 -4.85
N ALA A 70 11.94 -3.42 -6.07
CA ALA A 70 11.61 -4.52 -6.98
C ALA A 70 12.85 -5.43 -7.15
N PRO A 71 12.68 -6.77 -7.12
CA PRO A 71 13.80 -7.68 -7.33
C PRO A 71 14.39 -7.42 -8.72
N SER A 72 15.63 -6.92 -8.74
CA SER A 72 16.40 -6.73 -9.95
C SER A 72 16.83 -8.11 -10.45
N GLY A 73 16.17 -8.58 -11.51
CA GLY A 73 16.61 -9.76 -12.25
C GLY A 73 15.88 -11.04 -11.88
N ALA A 74 14.78 -11.30 -12.58
CA ALA A 74 14.50 -12.66 -13.00
C ALA A 74 15.66 -13.08 -13.93
N HIS A 75 16.68 -13.73 -13.37
CA HIS A 75 17.70 -14.42 -14.15
C HIS A 75 17.05 -15.64 -14.81
N ARG A 76 16.64 -15.47 -16.06
CA ARG A 76 16.44 -16.56 -17.03
C ARG A 76 17.55 -16.50 -18.06
#